data_AF-A0A4S2RGL8-F1
#
_entry.id   AF-A0A4S2RGL8-F1
#
_cell.length_a   1.000
_cell.length_b   1.000
_cell.length_c   1.000
_cell.angle_alpha   90.00
_cell.angle_beta   90.00
_cell.angle_gamma   90.00
#
_symmetry.space_group_name_H-M   'P 1'
#
loop_
_entity.id
_entity.type
_entity.pdbx_description
1 polymer ?
#
loop_
_entity_poly.entity_id
_entity_poly.type
_entity_poly.pdbx_seq_one_letter_code
_entity_poly.pdbx_strand_id
1 'polypeptide(L)'
;MLSPAEVSRFALTTRLDPREVRAMTLEPFASRYPPAARSIADVRAGRVYSMHTDRWLFPTTARYCPHCLAGDGSDIQNAHGGPWQILWRLPVVFACPLHKVFLEHLCPHCHKPINFSSRTQLVPRPAATGVRPAHCRSSLTQDVPTTRPGDPCGAPLAHDPRHHQPGPALLELQRKILGLLGPGRPKRQAQQYFTELILLAGLVTICWPRIQPVGTTRPLAAAVDRHLAIHDGVGSRPYRSTAAPSMRSPAPPSSKSPIAS
;
A
#
# COMPACT_ATOMS: atom_id res chain seq x y z
N MET A 1 19.60 -4.28 -2.28
CA MET A 1 19.59 -5.64 -1.70
C MET A 1 20.72 -5.69 -0.69
N LEU A 2 20.51 -6.30 0.47
CA LEU A 2 21.54 -6.37 1.51
C LEU A 2 22.63 -7.35 1.07
N SER A 3 23.88 -6.91 1.10
CA SER A 3 25.04 -7.79 0.97
C SER A 3 25.07 -8.83 2.09
N PRO A 4 25.75 -9.97 1.91
CA PRO A 4 25.88 -10.98 2.97
C PRO A 4 26.44 -10.40 4.29
N ALA A 5 27.35 -9.42 4.20
CA ALA A 5 27.90 -8.71 5.35
C ALA A 5 26.84 -7.84 6.05
N GLU A 6 26.01 -7.11 5.30
CA GLU A 6 24.91 -6.32 5.86
C GLU A 6 23.84 -7.19 6.52
N VAL A 7 23.48 -8.32 5.89
CA VAL A 7 22.54 -9.29 6.48
C VAL A 7 23.09 -9.83 7.79
N SER A 8 24.35 -10.25 7.82
CA SER A 8 24.97 -10.83 9.03
C SER A 8 25.06 -9.81 10.16
N ARG A 9 25.43 -8.56 9.84
CA ARG A 9 25.50 -7.47 10.81
C ARG A 9 24.12 -7.12 11.36
N PHE A 10 23.11 -7.00 10.48
CA PHE A 10 21.74 -6.71 10.91
C PHE A 10 21.19 -7.84 11.78
N ALA A 11 21.37 -9.10 11.37
CA ALA A 11 20.99 -10.30 12.11
C ALA A 11 21.60 -10.29 13.52
N LEU A 12 22.91 -10.07 13.63
CA LEU A 12 23.62 -9.98 14.91
C LEU A 12 23.05 -8.88 15.81
N THR A 13 22.91 -7.66 15.29
CA THR A 13 22.45 -6.50 16.06
C THR A 13 21.00 -6.65 16.54
N THR A 14 20.15 -7.31 15.73
CA THR A 14 18.72 -7.49 16.03
C THR A 14 18.39 -8.83 16.67
N ARG A 15 19.40 -9.69 16.88
CA ARG A 15 19.25 -11.06 17.37
C ARG A 15 18.26 -11.90 16.54
N LEU A 16 18.28 -11.69 15.23
CA LEU A 16 17.48 -12.44 14.26
C LEU A 16 18.36 -13.46 13.51
N ASP A 17 17.75 -14.51 12.97
CA ASP A 17 18.44 -15.39 12.03
C ASP A 17 18.63 -14.69 10.67
N PRO A 18 19.78 -14.85 9.99
CA PRO A 18 20.00 -14.29 8.65
C PRO A 18 18.91 -14.64 7.62
N ARG A 19 18.23 -15.78 7.75
CA ARG A 19 17.08 -16.18 6.92
C ARG A 19 15.85 -15.33 7.24
N GLU A 20 15.59 -15.00 8.51
CA GLU A 20 14.51 -14.11 8.90
C GLU A 20 14.73 -12.70 8.35
N VAL A 21 15.97 -12.19 8.44
CA VAL A 21 16.34 -10.88 7.86
C VAL A 21 16.05 -10.84 6.37
N ARG A 22 16.42 -11.89 5.62
CA ARG A 22 16.09 -11.99 4.19
C ARG A 22 14.58 -12.11 3.94
N ALA A 23 13.86 -12.84 4.78
CA ALA A 23 12.41 -13.00 4.70
C ALA A 23 11.64 -11.68 4.91
N MET A 24 12.23 -10.73 5.64
CA MET A 24 11.70 -9.37 5.82
C MET A 24 11.92 -8.46 4.59
N THR A 25 12.55 -8.95 3.53
CA THR A 25 12.77 -8.20 2.28
C THR A 25 11.90 -8.72 1.13
N LEU A 26 11.99 -8.08 -0.04
CA LEU A 26 11.34 -8.57 -1.26
C LEU A 26 12.13 -9.70 -1.96
N GLU A 27 13.33 -10.04 -1.48
CA GLU A 27 14.22 -11.05 -2.09
C GLU A 27 13.54 -12.41 -2.31
N PRO A 28 12.80 -12.97 -1.34
CA PRO A 28 12.19 -14.29 -1.51
C PRO A 28 11.21 -14.36 -2.69
N PHE A 29 10.61 -13.23 -3.05
CA PHE A 29 9.60 -13.15 -4.10
C PHE A 29 10.19 -12.89 -5.49
N ALA A 30 11.47 -12.49 -5.59
CA ALA A 30 12.10 -12.12 -6.87
C ALA A 30 11.99 -13.23 -7.93
N SER A 31 12.17 -14.49 -7.51
CA SER A 31 12.10 -15.63 -8.41
C SER A 31 10.67 -16.01 -8.87
N ARG A 32 9.64 -15.36 -8.32
CA ARG A 32 8.22 -15.68 -8.56
C ARG A 32 7.45 -14.49 -9.10
N TYR A 33 7.80 -13.29 -8.68
CA TYR A 33 7.12 -12.04 -9.01
C TYR A 33 8.05 -11.13 -9.81
N PRO A 34 7.88 -11.05 -11.15
CA PRO A 34 8.78 -10.28 -12.01
C PRO A 34 9.00 -8.81 -11.59
N PRO A 35 7.97 -8.06 -11.10
CA PRO A 35 8.19 -6.70 -10.61
C PRO A 35 9.16 -6.61 -9.41
N ALA A 36 9.14 -7.59 -8.49
CA ALA A 36 10.11 -7.63 -7.41
C ALA A 36 11.54 -7.86 -7.94
N ALA A 37 11.72 -8.76 -8.92
CA ALA A 37 13.02 -8.99 -9.54
C ALA A 37 13.58 -7.73 -10.22
N ARG A 38 12.75 -7.03 -11.01
CA ARG A 38 13.14 -5.77 -11.66
C ARG A 38 13.53 -4.71 -10.64
N SER A 39 12.70 -4.51 -9.62
CA SER A 39 12.96 -3.56 -8.55
C SER A 39 14.29 -3.84 -7.83
N ILE A 40 14.60 -5.12 -7.57
CA ILE A 40 15.88 -5.53 -7.00
C ILE A 40 17.05 -5.24 -7.94
N ALA A 41 16.89 -5.51 -9.24
CA ALA A 41 17.91 -5.24 -10.25
C ALA A 41 18.19 -3.72 -10.36
N ASP A 42 17.15 -2.88 -10.30
CA ASP A 42 17.29 -1.43 -10.32
C ASP A 42 18.03 -0.90 -9.08
N VAL A 43 17.71 -1.41 -7.88
CA VAL A 43 18.49 -1.07 -6.67
C VAL A 43 19.95 -1.46 -6.82
N ARG A 44 20.24 -2.65 -7.34
CA ARG A 44 21.62 -3.12 -7.56
C ARG A 44 22.37 -2.26 -8.58
N ALA A 45 21.66 -1.74 -9.58
CA ALA A 45 22.20 -0.82 -10.57
C ALA A 45 22.25 0.65 -10.11
N GLY A 46 21.93 0.95 -8.84
CA GLY A 46 21.91 2.32 -8.30
C GLY A 46 20.73 3.16 -8.78
N ARG A 47 19.75 2.59 -9.49
CA ARG A 47 18.58 3.28 -10.06
C ARG A 47 17.40 3.33 -9.09
N VAL A 48 17.63 3.75 -7.84
CA VAL A 48 16.61 3.74 -6.78
C VAL A 48 15.36 4.55 -7.15
N TYR A 49 15.52 5.65 -7.89
CA TYR A 49 14.40 6.48 -8.35
C TYR A 49 13.47 5.78 -9.35
N SER A 50 13.99 4.84 -10.15
CA SER A 50 13.18 4.08 -11.11
C SER A 50 12.24 3.07 -10.44
N MET A 51 12.49 2.70 -9.17
CA MET A 51 11.56 1.86 -8.41
C MET A 51 10.21 2.55 -8.19
N HIS A 52 10.16 3.88 -8.18
CA HIS A 52 8.93 4.65 -7.98
C HIS A 52 8.01 4.66 -9.21
N THR A 53 8.50 4.24 -10.38
CA THR A 53 7.69 4.15 -11.60
C THR A 53 7.07 2.78 -11.81
N ASP A 54 7.60 1.70 -11.20
CA ASP A 54 6.99 0.37 -11.29
C ASP A 54 5.72 0.30 -10.43
N ARG A 55 4.56 0.43 -11.09
CA ARG A 55 3.24 0.39 -10.46
C ARG A 55 2.84 -0.96 -9.90
N TRP A 56 3.66 -1.98 -10.15
CA TRP A 56 3.49 -3.32 -9.60
C TRP A 56 4.31 -3.53 -8.33
N LEU A 57 4.80 -2.44 -7.73
CA LEU A 57 5.37 -2.43 -6.40
C LEU A 57 5.04 -1.10 -5.70
N PHE A 58 4.79 -1.15 -4.39
CA PHE A 58 4.69 0.03 -3.55
C PHE A 58 6.00 0.26 -2.80
N PRO A 59 6.96 1.01 -3.37
CA PRO A 59 8.26 1.24 -2.73
C PRO A 59 8.15 2.18 -1.52
N THR A 60 7.29 3.19 -1.60
CA THR A 60 7.17 4.28 -0.62
C THR A 60 5.78 4.38 -0.02
N THR A 61 4.97 3.34 -0.14
CA THR A 61 3.71 3.20 0.57
C THR A 61 3.48 1.71 0.82
N ALA A 62 2.48 1.39 1.63
CA ALA A 62 2.01 0.04 1.80
C ALA A 62 0.50 0.09 1.91
N ARG A 63 -0.16 -1.04 1.66
CA ARG A 63 -1.49 -1.25 2.22
C ARG A 63 -1.38 -1.89 3.60
N TYR A 64 -2.49 -2.01 4.31
CA TYR A 64 -2.53 -2.67 5.61
C TYR A 64 -3.86 -3.30 5.91
N CYS A 65 -3.84 -4.32 6.78
CA CYS A 65 -5.06 -4.85 7.38
C CYS A 65 -5.23 -4.25 8.77
N PRO A 66 -6.31 -3.50 9.05
CA PRO A 66 -6.53 -2.90 10.37
C PRO A 66 -6.52 -3.92 11.51
N HIS A 67 -7.13 -5.08 11.28
CA HIS A 67 -7.17 -6.19 12.26
C HIS A 67 -5.79 -6.81 12.51
N CYS A 68 -4.98 -7.04 11.46
CA CYS A 68 -3.61 -7.52 11.68
C CYS A 68 -2.76 -6.51 12.47
N LEU A 69 -2.99 -5.21 12.27
CA LEU A 69 -2.28 -4.17 13.01
C LEU A 69 -2.82 -3.95 14.43
N ALA A 70 -4.04 -4.39 14.75
CA ALA A 70 -4.54 -4.43 16.12
C ALA A 70 -3.73 -5.42 16.98
N GLY A 71 -3.23 -6.48 16.34
CA GLY A 71 -2.41 -7.50 16.97
C GLY A 71 -3.19 -8.66 17.55
N ASP A 72 -2.47 -9.61 18.13
CA ASP A 72 -2.99 -10.86 18.71
C ASP A 72 -3.24 -10.80 20.22
N GLY A 73 -3.06 -9.63 20.84
CA GLY A 73 -3.25 -9.41 22.27
C GLY A 73 -2.04 -9.77 23.14
N SER A 74 -0.92 -10.23 22.56
CA SER A 74 0.34 -10.37 23.30
C SER A 74 0.88 -9.02 23.79
N ASP A 75 1.65 -9.01 24.89
CA ASP A 75 2.18 -7.78 25.49
C ASP A 75 2.94 -6.92 24.49
N ILE A 76 3.76 -7.54 23.64
CA ILE A 76 4.54 -6.84 22.62
C ILE A 76 3.63 -6.18 21.57
N GLN A 77 2.54 -6.84 21.15
CA GLN A 77 1.62 -6.30 20.17
C GLN A 77 0.63 -5.29 20.78
N ASN A 78 0.30 -5.40 22.07
CA ASN A 78 -0.43 -4.35 22.79
C ASN A 78 0.40 -3.07 22.89
N ALA A 79 1.72 -3.21 23.11
CA ALA A 79 2.63 -2.07 23.20
C ALA A 79 2.93 -1.40 21.84
N HIS A 80 3.10 -2.18 20.78
CA HIS A 80 3.62 -1.69 19.49
C HIS A 80 2.66 -1.81 18.30
N GLY A 81 1.54 -2.50 18.48
CA GLY A 81 0.65 -2.96 17.42
C GLY A 81 1.12 -4.27 16.79
N GLY A 82 0.22 -4.89 16.03
CA GLY A 82 0.50 -6.11 15.30
C GLY A 82 1.40 -5.92 14.07
N PRO A 83 1.75 -7.03 13.40
CA PRO A 83 2.80 -7.05 12.38
C PRO A 83 2.38 -6.41 11.06
N TRP A 84 3.34 -5.71 10.45
CA TRP A 84 3.27 -5.32 9.04
C TRP A 84 3.73 -6.47 8.16
N GLN A 85 2.95 -6.77 7.10
CA GLN A 85 3.34 -7.80 6.14
C GLN A 85 4.08 -7.18 4.95
N ILE A 86 5.26 -7.72 4.62
CA ILE A 86 6.04 -7.28 3.45
C ILE A 86 5.25 -7.39 2.14
N LEU A 87 4.37 -8.40 2.07
CA LEU A 87 3.49 -8.65 0.92
C LEU A 87 2.50 -7.53 0.65
N TRP A 88 2.18 -6.68 1.63
CA TRP A 88 1.31 -5.52 1.42
C TRP A 88 1.95 -4.40 0.61
N ARG A 89 3.23 -4.54 0.26
CA ARG A 89 3.90 -3.73 -0.75
C ARG A 89 3.61 -4.18 -2.18
N LEU A 90 2.94 -5.31 -2.38
CA LEU A 90 2.60 -5.83 -3.70
C LEU A 90 1.16 -5.42 -4.06
N PRO A 91 0.92 -4.69 -5.16
CA PRO A 91 -0.42 -4.26 -5.57
C PRO A 91 -1.40 -5.41 -5.83
N VAL A 92 -0.88 -6.59 -6.22
CA VAL A 92 -1.63 -7.84 -6.37
C VAL A 92 -2.14 -8.40 -5.03
N VAL A 93 -1.64 -7.89 -3.91
CA VAL A 93 -2.17 -8.17 -2.57
C VAL A 93 -3.09 -7.01 -2.19
N PHE A 94 -4.39 -7.26 -2.31
CA PHE A 94 -5.45 -6.25 -2.16
C PHE A 94 -6.44 -6.59 -1.04
N ALA A 95 -6.45 -7.82 -0.53
CA ALA A 95 -7.28 -8.24 0.59
C ALA A 95 -6.49 -9.07 1.61
N CYS A 96 -6.93 -9.02 2.87
CA CYS A 96 -6.46 -9.92 3.92
C CYS A 96 -7.35 -11.17 3.93
N PRO A 97 -6.84 -12.38 3.58
CA PRO A 97 -7.66 -13.58 3.59
C PRO A 97 -8.02 -14.06 5.00
N LEU A 98 -7.20 -13.72 6.00
CA LEU A 98 -7.42 -14.08 7.40
C LEU A 98 -8.63 -13.32 7.96
N HIS A 99 -8.65 -12.00 7.78
CA HIS A 99 -9.70 -11.12 8.31
C HIS A 99 -10.80 -10.80 7.30
N LYS A 100 -10.69 -11.28 6.06
CA LYS A 100 -11.66 -11.13 4.98
C LYS A 100 -12.07 -9.66 4.71
N VAL A 101 -11.09 -8.76 4.77
CA VAL A 101 -11.26 -7.33 4.47
C VAL A 101 -10.37 -6.90 3.31
N PHE A 102 -10.76 -5.85 2.58
CA PHE A 102 -9.81 -5.18 1.70
C PHE A 102 -8.70 -4.54 2.53
N LEU A 103 -7.51 -4.46 1.96
CA LEU A 103 -6.40 -3.76 2.61
C LEU A 103 -6.58 -2.25 2.43
N GLU A 104 -6.46 -1.54 3.54
CA GLU A 104 -6.53 -0.09 3.58
C GLU A 104 -5.23 0.54 3.10
N HIS A 105 -5.32 1.76 2.61
CA HIS A 105 -4.18 2.54 2.12
C HIS A 105 -4.19 3.98 2.63
N LEU A 106 -5.29 4.40 3.26
CA LEU A 106 -5.46 5.72 3.85
C LEU A 106 -5.55 5.61 5.38
N CYS A 107 -5.17 6.68 6.06
CA CYS A 107 -5.44 6.83 7.49
C CYS A 107 -6.94 7.09 7.71
N PRO A 108 -7.62 6.40 8.64
CA PRO A 108 -9.04 6.62 8.90
C PRO A 108 -9.35 8.00 9.51
N HIS A 109 -8.33 8.71 10.01
CA HIS A 109 -8.49 10.03 10.63
C HIS A 109 -8.13 11.16 9.66
N CYS A 110 -6.89 11.20 9.17
CA CYS A 110 -6.44 12.29 8.30
C CYS A 110 -6.64 12.03 6.80
N HIS A 111 -7.10 10.84 6.42
CA HIS A 111 -7.37 10.43 5.02
C HIS A 111 -6.15 10.53 4.07
N LYS A 112 -4.95 10.76 4.61
CA LYS A 112 -3.72 10.76 3.83
C LYS A 112 -3.22 9.33 3.59
N PRO A 113 -2.54 9.06 2.47
CA PRO A 113 -1.91 7.77 2.22
C PRO A 113 -0.95 7.39 3.34
N ILE A 114 -1.02 6.13 3.78
CA ILE A 114 -0.14 5.62 4.82
C ILE A 114 1.26 5.36 4.30
N ASN A 115 2.24 5.58 5.17
CA ASN A 115 3.67 5.38 4.91
C ASN A 115 4.22 6.11 3.67
N PHE A 116 3.48 7.10 3.12
CA PHE A 116 3.90 7.86 1.95
C PHE A 116 5.12 8.71 2.25
N SER A 117 6.19 8.52 1.46
CA SER A 117 7.39 9.35 1.50
C SER A 117 7.81 9.79 0.11
N SER A 118 8.03 11.10 -0.05
CA SER A 118 8.57 11.71 -1.26
C SER A 118 10.10 11.58 -1.37
N ARG A 119 10.79 11.19 -0.29
CA ARG A 119 12.26 11.21 -0.17
C ARG A 119 12.90 9.83 -0.19
N THR A 120 12.34 8.87 -0.92
CA THR A 120 12.84 7.47 -1.00
C THR A 120 12.91 6.74 0.35
N GLN A 121 12.30 7.27 1.42
CA GLN A 121 12.34 6.65 2.75
C GLN A 121 11.32 5.53 2.87
N LEU A 122 11.75 4.37 3.40
CA LEU A 122 10.89 3.19 3.61
C LEU A 122 9.89 3.37 4.74
N VAL A 123 10.24 4.19 5.74
CA VAL A 123 9.40 4.61 6.86
C VAL A 123 9.43 6.14 6.87
N PRO A 124 8.30 6.83 6.70
CA PRO A 124 8.29 8.28 6.80
C PRO A 124 8.57 8.68 8.25
N ARG A 125 9.43 9.68 8.44
CA ARG A 125 9.71 10.27 9.76
C ARG A 125 10.14 9.23 10.82
N PRO A 126 11.21 8.46 10.57
CA PRO A 126 11.66 7.43 11.51
C PRO A 126 12.13 8.02 12.85
N ALA A 127 12.53 9.29 12.87
CA ALA A 127 12.96 10.01 14.08
C ALA A 127 11.82 10.69 14.87
N ALA A 128 10.56 10.57 14.42
CA ALA A 128 9.44 11.16 15.15
C ALA A 128 9.22 10.41 16.47
N THR A 129 9.39 11.11 17.59
CA THR A 129 9.14 10.56 18.93
C THR A 129 7.64 10.38 19.18
N GLY A 130 7.27 9.37 19.96
CA GLY A 130 5.88 9.16 20.39
C GLY A 130 4.95 8.49 19.37
N VAL A 131 5.43 8.11 18.17
CA VAL A 131 4.59 7.41 17.17
C VAL A 131 4.89 5.92 17.11
N ARG A 132 3.90 5.11 17.50
CA ARG A 132 3.99 3.64 17.46
C ARG A 132 3.98 3.09 16.03
N PRO A 133 4.57 1.91 15.76
CA PRO A 133 4.56 1.27 14.44
C PRO A 133 3.19 1.23 13.76
N ALA A 134 2.14 0.84 14.49
CA ALA A 134 0.77 0.77 13.99
C ALA A 134 -0.02 2.10 14.02
N HIS A 135 0.66 3.26 14.03
CA HIS A 135 0.02 4.58 14.05
C HIS A 135 0.41 5.42 12.83
N CYS A 136 -0.47 6.34 12.45
CA CYS A 136 -0.28 7.21 11.29
C CYS A 136 0.89 8.17 11.49
N ARG A 137 1.83 8.19 10.53
CA ARG A 137 3.00 9.07 10.51
C ARG A 137 2.86 10.27 9.58
N SER A 138 1.75 10.39 8.87
CA SER A 138 1.54 11.48 7.91
C SER A 138 1.44 12.82 8.63
N SER A 139 2.07 13.86 8.08
CA SER A 139 1.95 15.24 8.55
C SER A 139 0.48 15.68 8.50
N LEU A 140 0.00 16.45 9.48
CA LEU A 140 -1.32 17.10 9.36
C LEU A 140 -1.24 18.32 8.43
N THR A 141 -0.18 19.10 8.52
CA THR A 141 0.10 20.23 7.61
C THR A 141 0.62 19.76 6.25
N GLN A 142 0.38 20.52 5.19
CA GLN A 142 1.10 20.33 3.93
C GLN A 142 2.58 20.62 4.20
N ASP A 143 3.48 19.73 3.78
CA ASP A 143 4.91 19.94 3.90
C ASP A 143 5.31 21.12 3.00
N VAL A 144 5.25 22.34 3.52
CA VAL A 144 5.90 23.49 2.90
C VAL A 144 7.41 23.23 3.02
N PRO A 145 8.18 23.28 1.92
CA PRO A 145 9.60 22.87 1.91
C PRO A 145 10.49 23.59 2.93
N THR A 146 10.04 24.74 3.43
CA THR A 146 10.80 25.65 4.30
C THR A 146 10.46 25.53 5.79
N THR A 147 9.44 24.76 6.18
CA THR A 147 8.99 24.69 7.58
C THR A 147 9.33 23.35 8.20
N ARG A 148 9.68 23.36 9.50
CA ARG A 148 9.85 22.13 10.30
C ARG A 148 8.59 21.26 10.12
N PRO A 149 8.74 19.96 9.79
CA PRO A 149 7.59 19.09 9.63
C PRO A 149 6.73 19.14 10.89
N GLY A 150 5.46 19.52 10.76
CA GLY A 150 4.50 19.59 11.87
C GLY A 150 4.22 18.20 12.44
N ASP A 151 3.54 18.16 13.58
CA ASP A 151 3.30 16.91 14.33
C ASP A 151 2.65 15.81 13.44
N PRO A 152 3.08 14.55 13.61
CA PRO A 152 2.46 13.43 12.91
C PRO A 152 1.01 13.26 13.36
N CYS A 153 0.16 12.78 12.45
CA CYS A 153 -1.26 12.53 12.75
C CYS A 153 -1.46 11.63 13.98
N GLY A 154 -0.60 10.62 14.19
CA GLY A 154 -0.59 9.80 15.40
C GLY A 154 -1.81 8.88 15.56
N ALA A 155 -2.83 8.97 14.72
CA ALA A 155 -4.04 8.16 14.84
C ALA A 155 -3.73 6.65 14.71
N PRO A 156 -4.38 5.78 15.51
CA PRO A 156 -4.23 4.34 15.38
C PRO A 156 -4.71 3.89 14.00
N LEU A 157 -3.94 3.01 13.36
CA LEU A 157 -4.34 2.38 12.11
C LEU A 157 -5.20 1.15 12.34
N ALA A 158 -5.15 0.57 13.55
CA ALA A 158 -6.12 -0.44 13.98
C ALA A 158 -7.49 0.23 14.16
N HIS A 159 -8.49 -0.27 13.43
CA HIS A 159 -9.87 0.18 13.48
C HIS A 159 -10.76 -0.89 12.83
N ASP A 160 -12.07 -0.81 13.05
CA ASP A 160 -13.04 -1.61 12.30
C ASP A 160 -13.27 -0.95 10.92
N PRO A 161 -12.86 -1.58 9.80
CA PRO A 161 -12.99 -0.98 8.48
C PRO A 161 -14.47 -0.87 8.10
N ARG A 162 -14.93 0.36 7.86
CA ARG A 162 -16.33 0.66 7.48
C ARG A 162 -16.65 0.36 6.00
N HIS A 163 -15.77 -0.35 5.29
CA HIS A 163 -15.82 -0.52 3.85
C HIS A 163 -16.43 -1.88 3.43
N HIS A 164 -16.84 -1.95 2.16
CA HIS A 164 -17.34 -3.17 1.54
C HIS A 164 -16.33 -4.31 1.71
N GLN A 165 -16.79 -5.50 2.07
CA GLN A 165 -15.93 -6.67 2.17
C GLN A 165 -15.69 -7.28 0.78
N PRO A 166 -14.52 -7.88 0.52
CA PRO A 166 -14.28 -8.68 -0.68
C PRO A 166 -15.22 -9.88 -0.71
N GLY A 167 -15.97 -10.02 -1.80
CA GLY A 167 -16.81 -11.20 -2.02
C GLY A 167 -15.99 -12.50 -2.14
N PRO A 168 -16.64 -13.68 -2.07
CA PRO A 168 -15.95 -14.98 -2.04
C PRO A 168 -14.98 -15.21 -3.20
N ALA A 169 -15.34 -14.81 -4.42
CA ALA A 169 -14.50 -14.96 -5.60
C ALA A 169 -13.19 -14.13 -5.51
N LEU A 170 -13.26 -12.92 -4.96
CA LEU A 170 -12.08 -12.08 -4.75
C LEU A 170 -11.18 -12.62 -3.64
N LEU A 171 -11.77 -13.19 -2.58
CA LEU A 171 -11.01 -13.86 -1.53
C LEU A 171 -10.31 -15.14 -2.05
N GLU A 172 -10.98 -15.91 -2.91
CA GLU A 172 -10.37 -17.06 -3.58
C GLU A 172 -9.19 -16.63 -4.46
N LEU A 173 -9.39 -15.59 -5.27
CA LEU A 173 -8.33 -15.00 -6.09
C LEU A 173 -7.14 -14.55 -5.22
N GLN A 174 -7.40 -13.85 -4.11
CA GLN A 174 -6.35 -13.41 -3.19
C GLN A 174 -5.58 -14.59 -2.59
N ARG A 175 -6.27 -15.68 -2.19
CA ARG A 175 -5.63 -16.90 -1.68
C ARG A 175 -4.79 -17.60 -2.75
N LYS A 176 -5.27 -17.67 -3.99
CA LYS A 176 -4.49 -18.17 -5.14
C LYS A 176 -3.22 -17.36 -5.37
N ILE A 177 -3.32 -16.03 -5.37
CA ILE A 177 -2.17 -15.11 -5.52
C ILE A 177 -1.12 -15.37 -4.42
N LEU A 178 -1.55 -15.45 -3.16
CA LEU A 178 -0.64 -15.72 -2.04
C LEU A 178 0.01 -17.11 -2.15
N GLY A 179 -0.75 -18.12 -2.60
CA GLY A 179 -0.21 -19.45 -2.87
C GLY A 179 0.87 -19.47 -3.96
N LEU A 180 0.75 -18.64 -5.00
CA LEU A 180 1.76 -18.51 -6.06
C LEU A 180 3.04 -17.78 -5.59
N LEU A 181 2.89 -16.83 -4.66
CA LEU A 181 4.00 -16.13 -4.02
C LEU A 181 4.73 -17.01 -3.00
N GLY A 182 4.04 -17.99 -2.42
CA GLY A 182 4.59 -18.94 -1.45
C GLY A 182 5.57 -19.96 -2.05
N PRO A 183 6.37 -20.64 -1.22
CA PRO A 183 7.41 -21.57 -1.66
C PRO A 183 6.86 -22.85 -2.31
N GLY A 184 5.60 -23.23 -2.05
CA GLY A 184 5.02 -24.52 -2.45
C GLY A 184 4.61 -24.67 -3.93
N ARG A 185 4.72 -23.62 -4.76
CA ARG A 185 4.38 -23.67 -6.19
C ARG A 185 5.63 -23.63 -7.09
N PRO A 186 5.60 -24.16 -8.32
CA PRO A 186 6.69 -23.98 -9.28
C PRO A 186 6.93 -22.50 -9.61
N LYS A 187 8.19 -22.04 -9.54
CA LYS A 187 8.57 -20.64 -9.78
C LYS A 187 8.14 -20.13 -11.16
N ARG A 188 8.36 -20.93 -12.21
CA ARG A 188 7.99 -20.61 -13.60
C ARG A 188 6.50 -20.35 -13.77
N GLN A 189 5.66 -21.18 -13.13
CA GLN A 189 4.21 -21.01 -13.18
C GLN A 189 3.77 -19.71 -12.51
N ALA A 190 4.35 -19.37 -11.36
CA ALA A 190 4.07 -18.10 -10.69
C ALA A 190 4.48 -16.90 -11.56
N GLN A 191 5.68 -16.93 -12.14
CA GLN A 191 6.16 -15.87 -13.03
C GLN A 191 5.25 -15.67 -14.23
N GLN A 192 4.86 -16.76 -14.90
CA GLN A 192 3.94 -16.70 -16.04
C GLN A 192 2.60 -16.07 -15.64
N TYR A 193 1.99 -16.55 -14.55
CA TYR A 193 0.72 -16.03 -14.07
C TYR A 193 0.76 -14.53 -13.79
N PHE A 194 1.81 -14.04 -13.10
CA PHE A 194 1.94 -12.62 -12.81
C PHE A 194 2.22 -11.78 -14.06
N THR A 195 2.99 -12.29 -15.02
CA THR A 195 3.18 -11.62 -16.31
C THR A 195 1.85 -11.49 -17.06
N GLU A 196 1.08 -12.56 -17.15
CA GLU A 196 -0.25 -12.56 -17.79
C GLU A 196 -1.21 -11.59 -17.08
N LEU A 197 -1.24 -11.59 -15.74
CA LEU A 197 -2.06 -10.67 -14.96
C LEU A 197 -1.69 -9.20 -15.22
N ILE A 198 -0.39 -8.89 -15.31
CA ILE A 198 0.11 -7.54 -15.61
C ILE A 198 -0.32 -7.11 -17.02
N LEU A 199 -0.19 -8.00 -18.01
CA LEU A 199 -0.59 -7.74 -19.40
C LEU A 199 -2.10 -7.53 -19.50
N LEU A 200 -2.91 -8.39 -18.87
CA LEU A 200 -4.37 -8.25 -18.85
C LEU A 200 -4.82 -6.95 -18.19
N ALA A 201 -4.21 -6.56 -17.07
CA ALA A 201 -4.50 -5.28 -16.44
C ALA A 201 -4.14 -4.09 -17.35
N GLY A 202 -3.00 -4.16 -18.05
CA GLY A 202 -2.63 -3.17 -19.07
C GLY A 202 -3.62 -3.09 -20.22
N LEU A 203 -4.09 -4.23 -20.73
CA LEU A 203 -5.12 -4.30 -21.77
C LEU A 203 -6.44 -3.67 -21.30
N VAL A 204 -6.88 -3.96 -20.06
CA VAL A 204 -8.06 -3.33 -19.47
C VAL A 204 -7.89 -1.81 -19.42
N THR A 205 -6.72 -1.32 -18.97
CA THR A 205 -6.42 0.12 -18.96
C THR A 205 -6.46 0.74 -20.35
N ILE A 206 -5.85 0.12 -21.37
CA ILE A 206 -5.79 0.64 -22.74
C ILE A 206 -7.18 0.63 -23.41
N CYS A 207 -7.97 -0.41 -23.15
CA CYS A 207 -9.29 -0.56 -23.75
C CYS A 207 -10.39 0.21 -22.99
N TRP A 208 -10.08 0.88 -21.88
CA TRP A 208 -11.04 1.68 -21.13
C TRP A 208 -11.32 3.03 -21.84
N PRO A 209 -12.57 3.54 -21.88
CA PRO A 209 -13.81 2.99 -21.31
C PRO A 209 -14.57 2.03 -22.24
N ARG A 210 -14.02 1.64 -23.40
CA ARG A 210 -14.75 0.83 -24.42
C ARG A 210 -15.27 -0.50 -23.90
N ILE A 211 -14.56 -1.11 -22.94
CA ILE A 211 -14.95 -2.39 -22.33
C ILE A 211 -15.87 -2.25 -21.10
N GLN A 212 -16.18 -1.03 -20.66
CA GLN A 212 -17.04 -0.78 -19.49
C GLN A 212 -18.41 -1.47 -19.59
N PRO A 213 -19.12 -1.48 -20.74
CA PRO A 213 -20.44 -2.13 -20.83
C PRO A 213 -20.39 -3.66 -20.65
N VAL A 214 -19.21 -4.28 -20.79
CA VAL A 214 -19.03 -5.72 -20.69
C VAL A 214 -18.76 -6.11 -19.24
N GLY A 215 -19.82 -6.42 -18.48
CA GLY A 215 -19.70 -7.09 -17.18
C GLY A 215 -19.10 -6.26 -16.03
N THR A 216 -19.05 -4.93 -16.16
CA THR A 216 -18.54 -4.05 -15.10
C THR A 216 -19.69 -3.46 -14.28
N THR A 217 -19.66 -3.60 -12.95
CA THR A 217 -20.62 -2.92 -12.08
C THR A 217 -20.31 -1.41 -12.00
N ARG A 218 -21.31 -0.56 -11.75
CA ARG A 218 -21.09 0.90 -11.59
C ARG A 218 -19.98 1.24 -10.57
N PRO A 219 -19.91 0.60 -9.39
CA PRO A 219 -18.83 0.87 -8.43
C PRO A 219 -17.44 0.49 -8.96
N LEU A 220 -17.34 -0.61 -9.71
CA LEU A 220 -16.08 -1.05 -10.30
C LEU A 220 -15.63 -0.10 -11.41
N ALA A 221 -16.55 0.34 -12.28
CA ALA A 221 -16.24 1.33 -13.31
C ALA A 221 -15.71 2.64 -12.70
N ALA A 222 -16.39 3.17 -11.69
CA ALA A 222 -15.95 4.38 -10.99
C ALA A 222 -14.58 4.20 -10.30
N ALA A 223 -14.25 2.98 -9.85
CA ALA A 223 -12.93 2.68 -9.29
C ALA A 223 -11.83 2.67 -10.37
N VAL A 224 -12.12 2.12 -11.56
CA VAL A 224 -11.20 2.16 -12.71
C VAL A 224 -11.01 3.60 -13.20
N ASP A 225 -12.09 4.38 -13.35
CA ASP A 225 -12.01 5.80 -13.72
C ASP A 225 -11.11 6.60 -12.77
N ARG A 226 -11.29 6.41 -11.46
CA ARG A 226 -10.41 7.05 -10.46
C ARG A 226 -8.95 6.60 -10.60
N HIS A 227 -8.71 5.32 -10.86
CA HIS A 227 -7.37 4.80 -11.05
C HIS A 227 -6.69 5.41 -12.28
N LEU A 228 -7.42 5.56 -13.39
CA LEU A 228 -6.92 6.17 -14.62
C LEU A 228 -6.78 7.69 -14.53
N ALA A 229 -7.61 8.37 -13.75
CA ALA A 229 -7.42 9.80 -13.48
C ALA A 229 -6.12 10.07 -12.68
N ILE A 230 -5.82 9.22 -11.69
CA ILE A 230 -4.51 9.23 -11.00
C ILE A 230 -3.41 8.88 -12.01
N HIS A 231 -3.71 7.92 -12.89
CA HIS A 231 -3.04 7.57 -14.14
C HIS A 231 -2.43 8.77 -14.88
N ASP A 232 -3.34 9.44 -15.58
CA ASP A 232 -3.07 10.47 -16.57
C ASP A 232 -2.55 11.75 -15.92
N GLY A 233 -2.96 12.03 -14.68
CA GLY A 233 -2.42 13.14 -13.88
C GLY A 233 -0.92 13.02 -13.56
N VAL A 234 -0.36 11.82 -13.56
CA VAL A 234 1.09 11.57 -13.37
C VAL A 234 1.87 11.74 -14.68
N GLY A 235 1.22 11.62 -15.84
CA GLY A 235 1.85 11.79 -17.16
C GLY A 235 2.22 13.23 -17.54
N SER A 236 1.58 14.23 -16.92
CA SER A 236 1.69 15.64 -17.34
C SER A 236 2.51 16.54 -16.40
N ARG A 237 3.10 16.03 -15.31
CA ARG A 237 3.91 16.82 -14.38
C ARG A 237 5.07 16.01 -13.79
N PRO A 238 6.33 16.47 -13.86
CA PRO A 238 7.38 15.92 -13.00
C PRO A 238 6.95 16.14 -11.56
N TYR A 239 6.81 15.03 -10.81
CA TYR A 239 6.41 14.89 -9.42
C TYR A 239 6.61 16.16 -8.55
N ARG A 240 5.61 17.05 -8.62
CA ARG A 240 5.28 18.11 -7.66
C ARG A 240 3.77 18.27 -7.73
N SER A 241 3.04 17.59 -6.84
CA SER A 241 1.79 18.15 -6.33
C SER A 241 1.31 17.44 -5.07
N THR A 242 1.17 18.25 -4.04
CA THR A 242 0.70 18.04 -2.66
C THR A 242 -0.83 18.07 -2.54
N ALA A 243 -1.57 17.50 -3.48
CA ALA A 243 -3.04 17.57 -3.46
C ALA A 243 -3.67 16.19 -3.61
N ALA A 244 -4.24 15.68 -2.52
CA ALA A 244 -5.29 14.70 -2.60
C ALA A 244 -6.54 15.35 -3.24
N PRO A 245 -7.35 14.63 -4.03
CA PRO A 245 -8.61 15.18 -4.51
C PRO A 245 -9.53 15.44 -3.32
N SER A 246 -9.86 16.72 -3.10
CA SER A 246 -10.85 17.15 -2.11
C SER A 246 -12.23 16.67 -2.55
N MET A 247 -12.80 15.70 -1.83
CA MET A 247 -14.25 15.47 -1.86
C MET A 247 -14.92 16.63 -1.10
N ARG A 248 -15.41 17.63 -1.83
CA ARG A 248 -16.39 18.57 -1.27
C ARG A 248 -17.68 17.79 -1.02
N SER A 249 -18.09 17.69 0.24
CA SER A 249 -19.46 17.31 0.58
C SER A 249 -20.41 18.47 0.24
N PRO A 250 -21.63 18.20 -0.27
CA PRO A 250 -22.61 19.25 -0.51
C PRO A 250 -23.09 19.84 0.82
N ALA A 251 -23.24 21.17 0.86
CA ALA A 251 -23.73 21.90 2.02
C ALA A 251 -25.18 21.48 2.35
N PRO A 252 -25.56 21.39 3.64
CA PRO A 252 -26.94 21.13 4.03
C PRO A 252 -27.84 22.33 3.69
N PRO A 253 -29.12 22.11 3.36
CA PRO A 253 -30.06 23.20 3.07
C PRO A 253 -30.37 24.00 4.33
N SER A 254 -30.28 25.32 4.22
CA SER A 254 -30.63 26.28 5.27
C SER A 254 -32.10 26.16 5.65
N SER A 255 -32.38 25.71 6.87
CA SER A 255 -33.70 25.82 7.49
C SER A 255 -33.99 27.30 7.79
N LYS A 256 -35.00 27.88 7.13
CA LYS A 256 -35.60 29.14 7.56
C LYS A 256 -36.47 28.86 8.78
N SER A 257 -36.15 29.46 9.92
CA SER A 257 -37.07 29.52 11.07
C SER A 257 -38.23 30.47 10.76
N PRO A 258 -39.44 30.21 11.30
CA PRO A 258 -40.59 31.08 11.11
C PRO A 258 -40.52 32.31 12.01
N ILE A 259 -41.01 33.43 11.47
CA ILE A 259 -41.27 34.69 12.15
C ILE A 259 -42.37 34.46 13.20
N ALA A 260 -42.13 34.89 14.44
CA ALA A 260 -43.15 35.06 15.45
C ALA A 260 -43.17 36.52 15.89
N SER A 261 -44.37 37.12 15.77
CA SER A 261 -44.89 38.36 16.37
C SER A 261 -44.25 39.69 15.97
#